data_AF-A0AAP6CZF3-F1
#
_entry.id   AF-A0AAP6CZF3-F1
#
_cell.length_a   1.000
_cell.length_b   1.000
_cell.length_c   1.000
_cell.angle_alpha   90.00
_cell.angle_beta   90.00
_cell.angle_gamma   90.00
#
_symmetry.space_group_name_H-M   'P 1'
#
loop_
_entity.id
_entity.type
_entity.pdbx_description
1 polymer ?
#
loop_
_entity_poly.entity_id
_entity_poly.type
_entity_poly.pdbx_seq_one_letter_code
_entity_poly.pdbx_strand_id
1 'polypeptide(L)'
;PFSVVRQQALKVMNDRDIQTLCLYLKKQKRTVEEYQWQHYDEQCNLLEQLLRQVFLCLECEAGKGSEAVVAQLQQMQTEIAFGGPLKTMDTSLIPKKHLPWLVKQDNVNPQRYEWLLYRQLTSRLNGRIYLPNVTKYRALEDDLIPQTSQDTLLASSTLDRLKQPAELLLQEKQHRLESALKDVALHIDEGDNRNVIMKNRTGTRWRLPTKSATSLVNNPFFKRMQPVGIADVLRYVERETGFMKCLTHVLPIQKQGFTHQDDLLAILIANATHRGVYGMAQISDRSYEHLSTVQANYIRPETLHDASDVINNAVAALPIFRHYHIQEDQLHASADGQKFETHLETFKTRYSSKYFGTNKGITAMTLVANHSALNARIIGSNEHESHYIYDLLQSNSSEIKPDVLSTDTHGVNHVNFALLDLCGYSFAPRYAQFSSVINDLF
;
A
#
# COMPACT_ATOMS: atom_id res chain seq x y z
N PRO A 1 -46.76 30.52 40.86
CA PRO A 1 -47.53 29.51 40.06
C PRO A 1 -46.65 28.55 39.26
N PHE A 2 -45.72 29.04 38.45
CA PHE A 2 -44.89 28.20 37.55
C PHE A 2 -43.80 27.38 38.27
N SER A 3 -43.27 27.88 39.39
CA SER A 3 -42.29 27.17 40.23
C SER A 3 -42.84 25.90 40.89
N VAL A 4 -44.12 25.93 41.29
CA VAL A 4 -44.82 24.79 41.90
C VAL A 4 -45.08 23.69 40.87
N VAL A 5 -45.48 24.07 39.66
CA VAL A 5 -45.67 23.13 38.53
C VAL A 5 -44.34 22.48 38.13
N ARG A 6 -43.25 23.24 38.12
CA ARG A 6 -41.90 22.71 37.83
C ARG A 6 -41.44 21.69 38.89
N GLN A 7 -41.68 21.97 40.17
CA GLN A 7 -41.37 21.04 41.26
C GLN A 7 -42.24 19.77 41.22
N GLN A 8 -43.50 19.87 40.79
CA GLN A 8 -44.36 18.70 40.60
C GLN A 8 -43.94 17.85 39.39
N ALA A 9 -43.56 18.48 38.27
CA ALA A 9 -43.07 17.77 37.10
C ALA A 9 -41.78 16.97 37.42
N LEU A 10 -40.86 17.58 38.18
CA LEU A 10 -39.60 16.95 38.60
C LEU A 10 -39.77 15.76 39.56
N LYS A 11 -40.95 15.60 40.18
CA LYS A 11 -41.29 14.43 41.00
C LYS A 11 -41.73 13.22 40.16
N VAL A 12 -42.13 13.44 38.91
CA VAL A 12 -42.69 12.40 38.02
C VAL A 12 -41.69 11.98 36.93
N MET A 13 -40.88 12.93 36.46
CA MET A 13 -39.82 12.70 35.48
C MET A 13 -38.56 13.45 35.89
N ASN A 14 -37.40 12.90 35.57
CA ASN A 14 -36.13 13.61 35.79
C ASN A 14 -36.02 14.82 34.83
N ASP A 15 -35.11 15.76 35.12
CA ASP A 15 -34.88 16.95 34.29
C ASP A 15 -34.57 16.59 32.81
N ARG A 16 -33.95 15.43 32.56
CA ARG A 16 -33.58 14.94 31.22
C ARG A 16 -34.82 14.57 30.40
N ASP A 17 -35.79 13.91 31.00
CA ASP A 17 -37.01 13.45 30.34
C ASP A 17 -37.95 14.63 30.10
N ILE A 18 -38.01 15.58 31.03
CA ILE A 18 -38.76 16.84 30.86
C ILE A 18 -38.17 17.65 29.70
N GLN A 19 -36.84 17.80 29.61
CA GLN A 19 -36.21 18.48 28.46
C GLN A 19 -36.46 17.73 27.14
N THR A 20 -36.40 16.40 27.15
CA THR A 20 -36.67 15.57 25.97
C THR A 20 -38.12 15.76 25.49
N LEU A 21 -39.08 15.77 26.42
CA LEU A 21 -40.49 16.03 26.16
C LEU A 21 -40.70 17.45 25.62
N CYS A 22 -40.04 18.46 26.20
CA CYS A 22 -40.11 19.84 25.73
C CYS A 22 -39.55 20.02 24.31
N LEU A 23 -38.45 19.35 23.97
CA LEU A 23 -37.85 19.37 22.63
C LEU A 23 -38.74 18.64 21.61
N TYR A 24 -39.30 17.48 21.99
CA TYR A 24 -40.28 16.74 21.21
C TYR A 24 -41.54 17.59 20.91
N LEU A 25 -42.11 18.23 21.94
CA LEU A 25 -43.27 19.11 21.81
C LEU A 25 -42.99 20.34 20.93
N LYS A 26 -41.74 20.82 20.90
CA LYS A 26 -41.29 21.91 20.01
C LYS A 26 -40.89 21.45 18.60
N LYS A 27 -41.03 20.16 18.26
CA LYS A 27 -40.52 19.54 17.01
C LYS A 27 -39.03 19.80 16.77
N GLN A 28 -38.25 20.06 17.81
CA GLN A 28 -36.80 20.24 17.72
C GLN A 28 -36.11 18.91 18.05
N LYS A 29 -35.37 18.33 17.11
CA LYS A 29 -34.54 17.17 17.38
C LYS A 29 -33.28 17.62 18.13
N ARG A 30 -32.87 16.87 19.17
CA ARG A 30 -31.53 17.01 19.76
C ARG A 30 -30.48 16.89 18.66
N THR A 31 -29.45 17.73 18.72
CA THR A 31 -28.37 17.67 17.72
C THR A 31 -27.57 16.39 17.89
N VAL A 32 -26.99 15.88 16.79
CA VAL A 32 -26.14 14.66 16.82
C VAL A 32 -25.00 14.81 17.84
N GLU A 33 -24.46 16.03 17.99
CA GLU A 33 -23.41 16.34 18.96
C GLU A 33 -23.84 16.20 20.42
N GLU A 34 -25.09 16.53 20.75
CA GLU A 34 -25.59 16.35 22.11
C GLU A 34 -25.64 14.86 22.47
N TYR A 35 -26.09 14.01 21.55
CA TYR A 35 -26.06 12.56 21.73
C TYR A 35 -24.65 12.00 21.84
N GLN A 36 -23.70 12.51 21.06
CA GLN A 36 -22.29 12.10 21.16
C GLN A 36 -21.73 12.39 22.55
N TRP A 37 -21.91 13.60 23.08
CA TRP A 37 -21.43 13.95 24.42
C TRP A 37 -22.11 13.15 25.53
N GLN A 38 -23.41 12.90 25.42
CA GLN A 38 -24.11 12.02 26.36
C GLN A 38 -23.57 10.60 26.33
N HIS A 39 -23.31 10.05 25.14
CA HIS A 39 -22.72 8.73 25.01
C HIS A 39 -21.33 8.68 25.68
N TYR A 40 -20.49 9.71 25.50
CA TYR A 40 -19.19 9.76 26.16
C TYR A 40 -19.30 9.86 27.68
N ASP A 41 -20.25 10.64 28.20
CA ASP A 41 -20.51 10.69 29.65
C ASP A 41 -20.91 9.30 30.20
N GLU A 42 -21.73 8.55 29.46
CA GLU A 42 -22.16 7.19 29.84
C GLU A 42 -21.00 6.18 29.77
N GLN A 43 -19.99 6.41 28.93
CA GLN A 43 -18.82 5.55 28.76
C GLN A 43 -17.58 6.01 29.55
N CYS A 44 -17.68 7.01 30.44
CA CYS A 44 -16.54 7.57 31.16
C CYS A 44 -15.63 6.50 31.78
N ASN A 45 -16.19 5.51 32.48
CA ASN A 45 -15.38 4.45 33.12
C ASN A 45 -14.49 3.69 32.14
N LEU A 46 -14.98 3.39 30.93
CA LEU A 46 -14.20 2.72 29.89
C LEU A 46 -13.09 3.62 29.34
N LEU A 47 -13.38 4.91 29.16
CA LEU A 47 -12.39 5.91 28.74
C LEU A 47 -11.26 6.01 29.78
N GLU A 48 -11.58 6.06 31.06
CA GLU A 48 -10.61 6.18 32.14
C GLU A 48 -9.77 4.92 32.36
N GLN A 49 -10.37 3.72 32.22
CA GLN A 49 -9.67 2.46 32.47
C GLN A 49 -8.83 1.98 31.29
N LEU A 50 -9.28 2.21 30.05
CA LEU A 50 -8.62 1.68 28.85
C LEU A 50 -7.83 2.76 28.12
N LEU A 51 -8.51 3.83 27.67
CA LEU A 51 -7.87 4.82 26.79
C LEU A 51 -6.82 5.64 27.53
N ARG A 52 -7.07 6.01 28.78
CA ARG A 52 -6.12 6.76 29.59
C ARG A 52 -4.79 6.01 29.76
N GLN A 53 -4.84 4.68 29.96
CA GLN A 53 -3.63 3.85 30.05
C GLN A 53 -2.85 3.84 28.73
N VAL A 54 -3.55 3.73 27.59
CA VAL A 54 -2.90 3.84 26.27
C VAL A 54 -2.29 5.22 26.08
N PHE A 55 -3.02 6.28 26.44
CA PHE A 55 -2.59 7.67 26.29
C PHE A 55 -1.33 8.00 27.11
N LEU A 56 -1.20 7.45 28.32
CA LEU A 56 -0.01 7.64 29.15
C LEU A 56 1.26 7.01 28.54
N CYS A 57 1.11 6.03 27.65
CA CYS A 57 2.22 5.41 26.93
C CYS A 57 2.59 6.14 25.63
N LEU A 58 1.86 7.20 25.24
CA LEU A 58 2.10 7.93 24.00
C LEU A 58 3.05 9.11 24.22
N GLU A 59 4.12 9.18 23.44
CA GLU A 59 4.96 10.37 23.35
C GLU A 59 4.46 11.21 22.18
N CYS A 60 4.01 12.44 22.47
CA CYS A 60 3.46 13.35 21.47
C CYS A 60 4.45 14.48 21.18
N GLU A 61 4.77 14.67 19.90
CA GLU A 61 5.56 15.79 19.41
C GLU A 61 4.71 16.72 18.52
N ALA A 62 4.98 18.01 18.61
CA ALA A 62 4.22 19.02 17.88
C ALA A 62 4.77 19.22 16.46
N GLY A 63 3.92 19.02 15.46
CA GLY A 63 4.10 19.63 14.15
C GLY A 63 3.63 21.09 14.14
N LYS A 64 3.85 21.77 13.01
CA LYS A 64 3.51 23.19 12.82
C LYS A 64 2.05 23.47 13.19
N GLY A 65 1.81 24.34 14.16
CA GLY A 65 0.48 24.83 14.55
C GLY A 65 -0.29 23.93 15.53
N SER A 66 0.38 22.97 16.17
CA SER A 66 -0.20 22.11 17.23
C SER A 66 0.52 22.20 18.57
N GLU A 67 1.43 23.16 18.73
CA GLU A 67 2.31 23.31 19.88
C GLU A 67 1.51 23.48 21.18
N ALA A 68 0.50 24.34 21.18
CA ALA A 68 -0.37 24.56 22.34
C ALA A 68 -1.15 23.30 22.75
N VAL A 69 -1.54 22.48 21.78
CA VAL A 69 -2.32 21.25 22.04
C VAL A 69 -1.41 20.17 22.60
N VAL A 70 -0.21 20.01 22.04
CA VAL A 70 0.77 19.05 22.54
C VAL A 70 1.23 19.43 23.94
N ALA A 71 1.47 20.72 24.21
CA ALA A 71 1.78 21.19 25.55
C ALA A 71 0.65 20.84 26.55
N GLN A 72 -0.61 21.06 26.17
CA GLN A 72 -1.75 20.69 26.99
C GLN A 72 -1.89 19.16 27.18
N LEU A 73 -1.57 18.36 26.15
CA LEU A 73 -1.55 16.89 26.24
C LEU A 73 -0.47 16.41 27.20
N GLN A 74 0.75 16.94 27.12
CA GLN A 74 1.86 16.61 28.01
C GLN A 74 1.56 17.01 29.47
N GLN A 75 0.94 18.19 29.66
CA GLN A 75 0.49 18.63 30.97
C GLN A 75 -0.60 17.69 31.53
N MET A 76 -1.55 17.28 30.70
CA MET A 76 -2.58 16.31 31.06
C MET A 76 -1.97 14.94 31.44
N GLN A 77 -0.98 14.44 30.69
CA GLN A 77 -0.27 13.20 31.03
C GLN A 77 0.38 13.29 32.40
N THR A 78 1.01 14.43 32.69
CA THR A 78 1.67 14.70 33.97
C THR A 78 0.64 14.68 35.11
N GLU A 79 -0.45 15.44 34.99
CA GLU A 79 -1.50 15.51 36.02
C GLU A 79 -2.15 14.15 36.32
N ILE A 80 -2.41 13.37 35.27
CA ILE A 80 -2.97 12.03 35.38
C ILE A 80 -1.98 11.08 36.06
N ALA A 81 -0.70 11.12 35.70
CA ALA A 81 0.33 10.27 36.30
C ALA A 81 0.51 10.53 37.80
N PHE A 82 0.31 11.77 38.24
CA PHE A 82 0.31 12.14 39.66
C PHE A 82 -1.00 11.80 40.42
N GLY A 83 -1.99 11.20 39.75
CA GLY A 83 -3.24 10.72 40.37
C GLY A 83 -4.23 11.83 40.75
N GLY A 84 -4.06 13.04 40.23
CA GLY A 84 -4.94 14.18 40.51
C GLY A 84 -6.07 14.33 39.49
N PRO A 85 -7.17 15.04 39.83
CA PRO A 85 -8.14 15.49 38.84
C PRO A 85 -7.49 16.51 37.89
N LEU A 86 -7.98 16.58 36.65
CA LEU A 86 -7.53 17.57 35.66
C LEU A 86 -7.78 18.99 36.17
N LYS A 87 -6.70 19.76 36.35
CA LYS A 87 -6.74 21.14 36.86
C LYS A 87 -6.48 22.16 35.77
N THR A 88 -5.62 21.82 34.81
CA THR A 88 -5.26 22.73 33.73
C THR A 88 -6.06 22.43 32.47
N MET A 89 -6.94 23.37 32.13
CA MET A 89 -7.80 23.29 30.94
C MET A 89 -7.76 24.61 30.19
N ASP A 90 -6.89 24.70 29.19
CA ASP A 90 -6.84 25.85 28.30
C ASP A 90 -8.12 25.96 27.44
N THR A 91 -8.98 26.90 27.81
CA THR A 91 -10.23 27.19 27.10
C THR A 91 -10.03 27.66 25.66
N SER A 92 -8.85 28.18 25.31
CA SER A 92 -8.52 28.62 23.94
C SER A 92 -8.48 27.45 22.95
N LEU A 93 -8.20 26.24 23.45
CA LEU A 93 -8.16 25.02 22.66
C LEU A 93 -9.55 24.43 22.38
N ILE A 94 -10.60 24.97 22.99
CA ILE A 94 -11.98 24.50 22.80
C ILE A 94 -12.57 25.14 21.54
N PRO A 95 -12.90 24.37 20.48
CA PRO A 95 -13.55 24.93 19.31
C PRO A 95 -14.89 25.56 19.70
N LYS A 96 -15.25 26.69 19.09
CA LYS A 96 -16.50 27.43 19.38
C LYS A 96 -17.75 26.55 19.37
N LYS A 97 -17.75 25.55 18.49
CA LYS A 97 -18.81 24.54 18.34
C LYS A 97 -19.02 23.66 19.59
N HIS A 98 -17.98 23.44 20.37
CA HIS A 98 -17.99 22.57 21.55
C HIS A 98 -18.13 23.34 22.87
N LEU A 99 -17.93 24.66 22.87
CA LEU A 99 -18.08 25.51 24.07
C LEU A 99 -19.37 25.27 24.86
N PRO A 100 -20.59 25.19 24.24
CA PRO A 100 -21.83 25.02 24.99
C PRO A 100 -21.91 23.71 25.79
N TRP A 101 -21.10 22.71 25.40
CA TRP A 101 -21.11 21.37 25.99
C TRP A 101 -19.98 21.16 26.99
N LEU A 102 -18.90 21.91 26.87
CA LEU A 102 -17.74 21.78 27.75
C LEU A 102 -17.71 22.84 28.84
N VAL A 103 -18.26 24.03 28.61
CA VAL A 103 -18.23 25.15 29.57
C VAL A 103 -19.63 25.38 30.13
N LYS A 104 -19.79 25.26 31.44
CA LYS A 104 -21.02 25.62 32.16
C LYS A 104 -20.67 26.58 33.29
N GLN A 105 -21.26 27.78 33.29
CA GLN A 105 -21.04 28.79 34.33
C GLN A 105 -19.53 29.04 34.59
N ASP A 106 -18.78 29.25 33.50
CA ASP A 106 -17.32 29.46 33.48
C ASP A 106 -16.45 28.30 33.99
N ASN A 107 -17.06 27.16 34.34
CA ASN A 107 -16.33 25.93 34.67
C ASN A 107 -16.28 24.97 33.48
N VAL A 108 -15.09 24.52 33.13
CA VAL A 108 -14.87 23.49 32.11
C VAL A 108 -15.12 22.11 32.71
N ASN A 109 -15.86 21.25 32.01
CA ASN A 109 -16.06 19.86 32.42
C ASN A 109 -14.78 19.05 32.09
N PRO A 110 -14.06 18.52 33.09
CA PRO A 110 -12.76 17.86 32.88
C PRO A 110 -12.87 16.56 32.07
N GLN A 111 -13.91 15.75 32.28
CA GLN A 111 -14.10 14.49 31.55
C GLN A 111 -14.35 14.73 30.06
N ARG A 112 -15.17 15.74 29.74
CA ARG A 112 -15.43 16.12 28.35
C ARG A 112 -14.23 16.81 27.71
N TYR A 113 -13.43 17.53 28.49
CA TYR A 113 -12.20 18.15 28.02
C TYR A 113 -11.12 17.12 27.67
N GLU A 114 -10.92 16.11 28.52
CA GLU A 114 -10.04 14.97 28.22
C GLU A 114 -10.42 14.31 26.89
N TRP A 115 -11.71 14.00 26.72
CA TRP A 115 -12.20 13.41 25.48
C TRP A 115 -12.03 14.33 24.26
N LEU A 116 -12.22 15.65 24.43
CA LEU A 116 -11.92 16.61 23.37
C LEU A 116 -10.46 16.53 22.95
N LEU A 117 -9.53 16.42 23.91
CA LEU A 117 -8.10 16.30 23.61
C LEU A 117 -7.76 15.01 22.87
N TYR A 118 -8.38 13.87 23.21
CA TYR A 118 -8.21 12.62 22.43
C TYR A 118 -8.73 12.75 20.99
N ARG A 119 -9.88 13.42 20.80
CA ARG A 119 -10.39 13.73 19.46
C ARG A 119 -9.47 14.66 18.68
N GLN A 120 -8.90 15.65 19.36
CA GLN A 120 -7.94 16.57 18.76
C GLN A 120 -6.65 15.87 18.37
N LEU A 121 -6.11 15.03 19.24
CA LEU A 121 -4.95 14.17 18.96
C LEU A 121 -5.21 13.35 17.69
N THR A 122 -6.26 12.52 17.69
CA THR A 122 -6.58 11.65 16.55
C THR A 122 -6.80 12.41 15.24
N SER A 123 -7.47 13.57 15.28
CA SER A 123 -7.68 14.41 14.09
C SER A 123 -6.40 15.06 13.55
N ARG A 124 -5.35 15.15 14.37
CA ARG A 124 -4.06 15.77 14.06
C ARG A 124 -2.93 14.75 13.82
N LEU A 125 -3.22 13.45 13.89
CA LEU A 125 -2.32 12.36 13.46
C LEU A 125 -2.22 12.27 11.91
N ASN A 126 -2.12 13.44 11.26
CA ASN A 126 -2.01 13.64 9.83
C ASN A 126 -0.82 14.55 9.50
N GLY A 127 0.24 14.50 10.32
CA GLY A 127 1.43 15.35 10.22
C GLY A 127 1.38 16.63 11.05
N ARG A 128 0.35 16.81 11.88
CA ARG A 128 0.23 17.96 12.80
C ARG A 128 0.68 17.62 14.21
N ILE A 129 0.53 16.36 14.62
CA ILE A 129 1.10 15.77 15.82
C ILE A 129 1.78 14.47 15.39
N TYR A 130 2.99 14.26 15.90
CA TYR A 130 3.78 13.07 15.65
C TYR A 130 3.88 12.21 16.90
N LEU A 131 4.02 10.90 16.67
CA LEU A 131 4.27 9.89 17.70
C LEU A 131 5.58 9.17 17.35
N PRO A 132 6.74 9.57 17.92
CA PRO A 132 8.07 9.07 17.51
C PRO A 132 8.20 7.54 17.56
N ASN A 133 7.54 6.92 18.55
CA ASN A 133 7.57 5.47 18.77
C ASN A 133 6.57 4.68 17.90
N VAL A 134 5.76 5.36 17.08
CA VAL A 134 4.76 4.71 16.22
C VAL A 134 5.08 5.01 14.77
N THR A 135 5.60 4.01 14.04
CA THR A 135 6.05 4.13 12.64
C THR A 135 5.04 4.84 11.72
N LYS A 136 3.74 4.60 11.91
CA LYS A 136 2.69 5.21 11.08
C LYS A 136 2.54 6.72 11.28
N TYR A 137 2.84 7.23 12.48
CA TYR A 137 2.61 8.62 12.87
C TYR A 137 3.88 9.35 13.27
N ARG A 138 5.05 8.77 12.96
CA ARG A 138 6.36 9.40 13.13
C ARG A 138 6.51 10.57 12.15
N ALA A 139 7.38 11.52 12.48
CA ALA A 139 7.75 12.57 11.54
C ALA A 139 8.52 11.99 10.35
N LEU A 140 8.32 12.54 9.15
CA LEU A 140 9.04 12.06 7.95
C LEU A 140 10.54 12.26 8.13
N GLU A 141 10.92 13.37 8.77
CA GLU A 141 12.29 13.78 9.05
C GLU A 141 13.07 12.74 9.84
N ASP A 142 12.40 11.96 10.69
CA ASP A 142 13.02 10.89 11.48
C ASP A 142 13.40 9.67 10.64
N ASP A 143 12.74 9.47 9.50
CA ASP A 143 13.04 8.41 8.54
C ASP A 143 14.05 8.88 7.46
N LEU A 144 14.38 10.17 7.44
CA LEU A 144 15.40 10.72 6.54
C LEU A 144 16.81 10.52 7.10
N ILE A 145 17.77 10.45 6.18
CA ILE A 145 19.18 10.38 6.54
C ILE A 145 19.61 11.75 7.07
N PRO A 146 20.44 11.81 8.15
CA PRO A 146 20.98 13.06 8.64
C PRO A 146 21.73 13.84 7.54
N GLN A 147 21.50 15.16 7.45
CA GLN A 147 22.15 16.02 6.47
C GLN A 147 23.68 15.93 6.50
N THR A 148 24.27 15.66 7.67
CA THR A 148 25.72 15.48 7.84
C THR A 148 26.29 14.31 7.05
N SER A 149 25.48 13.32 6.69
CA SER A 149 25.89 12.14 5.93
C SER A 149 25.58 12.25 4.43
N GLN A 150 24.87 13.30 4.02
CA GLN A 150 24.37 13.47 2.66
C GLN A 150 25.51 13.51 1.63
N ASP A 151 26.52 14.35 1.83
CA ASP A 151 27.63 14.52 0.88
C ASP A 151 28.40 13.21 0.66
N THR A 152 28.66 12.48 1.74
CA THR A 152 29.35 11.18 1.70
C THR A 152 28.55 10.14 0.92
N LEU A 153 27.23 10.10 1.11
CA LEU A 153 26.35 9.17 0.39
C LEU A 153 26.16 9.55 -1.07
N LEU A 154 26.07 10.84 -1.39
CA LEU A 154 26.01 11.31 -2.77
C LEU A 154 27.31 10.99 -3.52
N ALA A 155 28.46 11.14 -2.85
CA ALA A 155 29.75 10.80 -3.42
C ALA A 155 29.91 9.29 -3.69
N SER A 156 29.36 8.42 -2.83
CA SER A 156 29.41 6.97 -3.01
C SER A 156 28.28 6.40 -3.89
N SER A 157 27.27 7.22 -4.22
CA SER A 157 26.12 6.80 -5.02
C SER A 157 26.51 6.48 -6.47
N THR A 158 25.92 5.42 -7.01
CA THR A 158 25.99 5.08 -8.44
C THR A 158 24.90 5.78 -9.27
N LEU A 159 24.02 6.56 -8.63
CA LEU A 159 22.90 7.24 -9.28
C LEU A 159 23.31 8.64 -9.72
N ASP A 160 23.68 8.79 -10.99
CA ASP A 160 24.20 10.07 -11.51
C ASP A 160 23.19 11.22 -11.42
N ARG A 161 21.89 10.92 -11.52
CA ARG A 161 20.82 11.92 -11.38
C ARG A 161 20.71 12.52 -9.98
N LEU A 162 21.25 11.86 -8.95
CA LEU A 162 21.31 12.39 -7.59
C LEU A 162 22.54 13.28 -7.35
N LYS A 163 23.59 13.15 -8.17
CA LYS A 163 24.83 13.92 -8.01
C LYS A 163 24.73 15.35 -8.52
N GLN A 164 23.77 15.61 -9.41
CA GLN A 164 23.52 16.96 -9.91
C GLN A 164 22.66 17.79 -8.94
N PRO A 165 22.85 19.12 -8.91
CA PRO A 165 21.95 20.03 -8.21
C PRO A 165 20.49 19.85 -8.63
N ALA A 166 19.57 19.88 -7.66
CA ALA A 166 18.15 19.68 -7.91
C ALA A 166 17.57 20.74 -8.86
N GLU A 167 18.04 21.98 -8.79
CA GLU A 167 17.59 23.07 -9.64
C GLU A 167 17.91 22.82 -11.12
N LEU A 168 19.09 22.27 -11.42
CA LEU A 168 19.48 21.92 -12.79
C LEU A 168 18.64 20.77 -13.33
N LEU A 169 18.44 19.72 -12.51
CA LEU A 169 17.57 18.61 -12.88
C LEU A 169 16.14 19.10 -13.17
N LEU A 170 15.59 19.98 -12.33
CA LEU A 170 14.25 20.52 -12.55
C LEU A 170 14.16 21.34 -13.86
N GLN A 171 15.18 22.14 -14.17
CA GLN A 171 15.25 22.88 -15.44
C GLN A 171 15.29 21.94 -16.64
N GLU A 172 16.10 20.88 -16.59
CA GLU A 172 16.15 19.86 -17.65
C GLU A 172 14.81 19.17 -17.85
N LYS A 173 14.13 18.78 -16.75
CA LYS A 173 12.81 18.14 -16.81
C LYS A 173 11.75 19.09 -17.37
N GLN A 174 11.77 20.36 -16.96
CA GLN A 174 10.86 21.37 -17.48
C GLN A 174 11.07 21.56 -18.98
N HIS A 175 12.32 21.72 -19.43
CA HIS A 175 12.62 21.87 -20.85
C HIS A 175 12.16 20.64 -21.66
N ARG A 176 12.42 19.43 -21.16
CA ARG A 176 11.96 18.18 -21.79
C ARG A 176 10.44 18.11 -21.88
N LEU A 177 9.73 18.51 -20.83
CA LEU A 177 8.27 18.56 -20.81
C LEU A 177 7.74 19.54 -21.86
N GLU A 178 8.27 20.76 -21.89
CA GLU A 178 7.86 21.80 -22.84
C GLU A 178 8.13 21.38 -24.29
N SER A 179 9.28 20.77 -24.57
CA SER A 179 9.59 20.21 -25.90
C SER A 179 8.61 19.09 -26.25
N ALA A 180 8.44 18.11 -25.37
CA ALA A 180 7.54 16.98 -25.62
C ALA A 180 6.09 17.42 -25.85
N LEU A 181 5.60 18.43 -25.15
CA LEU A 181 4.26 19.00 -25.38
C LEU A 181 4.15 19.63 -26.76
N LYS A 182 5.15 20.40 -27.20
CA LYS A 182 5.20 21.00 -28.55
C LYS A 182 5.28 19.92 -29.63
N ASP A 183 6.19 18.96 -29.45
CA ASP A 183 6.41 17.89 -30.40
C ASP A 183 5.15 17.03 -30.54
N VAL A 184 4.53 16.59 -29.44
CA VAL A 184 3.30 15.80 -29.48
C VAL A 184 2.16 16.57 -30.15
N ALA A 185 2.02 17.87 -29.87
CA ALA A 185 1.01 18.70 -30.52
C ALA A 185 1.24 18.78 -32.05
N LEU A 186 2.48 19.06 -32.47
CA LEU A 186 2.86 19.11 -33.89
C LEU A 186 2.58 17.78 -34.61
N HIS A 187 3.03 16.65 -34.05
CA HIS A 187 2.81 15.33 -34.66
C HIS A 187 1.32 14.94 -34.73
N ILE A 188 0.49 15.46 -33.82
CA ILE A 188 -0.97 15.27 -33.90
C ILE A 188 -1.56 16.12 -35.03
N ASP A 189 -1.16 17.39 -35.13
CA ASP A 189 -1.66 18.32 -36.16
C ASP A 189 -1.21 17.93 -37.58
N GLU A 190 0.01 17.42 -37.73
CA GLU A 190 0.57 16.92 -38.99
C GLU A 190 0.02 15.53 -39.38
N GLY A 191 -0.66 14.84 -38.45
CA GLY A 191 -1.25 13.52 -38.68
C GLY A 191 -0.26 12.36 -38.62
N ASP A 192 0.97 12.59 -38.17
CA ASP A 192 2.02 11.58 -38.00
C ASP A 192 1.72 10.61 -36.85
N ASN A 193 0.93 11.06 -35.86
CA ASN A 193 0.48 10.19 -34.78
C ASN A 193 -0.70 9.30 -35.21
N ARG A 194 -0.38 8.19 -35.89
CA ARG A 194 -1.35 7.19 -36.41
C ARG A 194 -2.26 6.58 -35.34
N ASN A 195 -1.90 6.71 -34.07
CA ASN A 195 -2.64 6.19 -32.92
C ASN A 195 -3.50 7.26 -32.23
N VAL A 196 -3.70 8.42 -32.84
CA VAL A 196 -4.60 9.47 -32.34
C VAL A 196 -5.71 9.72 -33.36
N ILE A 197 -6.96 9.58 -32.94
CA ILE A 197 -8.14 9.85 -33.75
C ILE A 197 -8.73 11.20 -33.34
N MET A 198 -8.63 12.19 -34.21
CA MET A 198 -9.28 13.50 -34.02
C MET A 198 -10.80 13.35 -34.10
N LYS A 199 -11.53 13.83 -33.10
CA LYS A 199 -13.01 13.81 -33.08
C LYS A 199 -13.62 14.94 -33.92
N ASN A 200 -12.94 16.09 -34.01
CA ASN A 200 -13.41 17.28 -34.73
C ASN A 200 -12.32 17.78 -35.70
N ARG A 201 -12.73 18.43 -36.81
CA ARG A 201 -11.83 19.11 -37.76
C ARG A 201 -11.05 20.29 -37.16
N THR A 202 -11.41 20.75 -35.96
CA THR A 202 -10.83 21.91 -35.26
C THR A 202 -9.68 21.56 -34.31
N GLY A 203 -9.25 20.30 -34.21
CA GLY A 203 -8.08 19.91 -33.40
C GLY A 203 -8.31 19.69 -31.89
N THR A 204 -9.35 20.29 -31.30
CA THR A 204 -9.49 20.39 -29.83
C THR A 204 -9.91 19.12 -29.07
N ARG A 205 -10.31 18.04 -29.75
CA ARG A 205 -10.70 16.78 -29.09
C ARG A 205 -10.18 15.59 -29.88
N TRP A 206 -9.47 14.70 -29.21
CA TRP A 206 -8.96 13.46 -29.77
C TRP A 206 -9.30 12.26 -28.88
N ARG A 207 -9.10 11.05 -29.40
CA ARG A 207 -9.18 9.80 -28.65
C ARG A 207 -8.13 8.82 -29.16
N LEU A 208 -7.68 7.91 -28.31
CA LEU A 208 -6.91 6.75 -28.74
C LEU A 208 -7.85 5.71 -29.39
N PRO A 209 -7.41 4.96 -30.42
CA PRO A 209 -8.17 3.87 -31.00
C PRO A 209 -8.35 2.77 -29.96
N THR A 210 -9.58 2.49 -29.58
CA THR A 210 -9.96 1.23 -28.91
C THR A 210 -9.93 0.12 -29.95
N LYS A 211 -8.77 -0.48 -30.20
CA LYS A 211 -8.74 -1.75 -30.93
C LYS A 211 -9.55 -2.76 -30.11
N SER A 212 -10.70 -3.21 -30.63
CA SER A 212 -11.16 -4.55 -30.30
C SER A 212 -10.05 -5.47 -30.76
N ALA A 213 -9.28 -6.04 -29.83
CA ALA A 213 -8.24 -6.97 -30.20
C ALA A 213 -8.92 -8.11 -30.98
N THR A 214 -8.79 -8.12 -32.31
CA THR A 214 -8.98 -9.32 -33.11
C THR A 214 -7.89 -10.25 -32.60
N SER A 215 -8.29 -11.05 -31.62
CA SER A 215 -7.40 -11.89 -30.87
C SER A 215 -6.82 -12.91 -31.86
N LEU A 216 -5.58 -12.68 -32.28
CA LEU A 216 -4.70 -13.72 -32.81
C LEU A 216 -4.18 -14.58 -31.65
N VAL A 217 -4.94 -14.68 -30.55
CA VAL A 217 -4.55 -15.38 -29.30
C VAL A 217 -4.23 -16.85 -29.58
N ASN A 218 -4.72 -17.39 -30.70
CA ASN A 218 -4.39 -18.74 -31.15
C ASN A 218 -3.78 -18.71 -32.55
N ASN A 219 -2.55 -18.20 -32.68
CA ASN A 219 -1.77 -18.42 -33.90
C ASN A 219 -1.77 -19.94 -34.21
N PRO A 220 -2.22 -20.37 -35.40
CA PRO A 220 -2.30 -21.79 -35.76
C PRO A 220 -0.99 -22.57 -35.57
N PHE A 221 0.15 -21.87 -35.52
CA PHE A 221 1.44 -22.42 -35.12
C PHE A 221 1.37 -23.19 -33.79
N PHE A 222 0.80 -22.62 -32.74
CA PHE A 222 0.75 -23.26 -31.41
C PHE A 222 -0.10 -24.54 -31.40
N LYS A 223 -1.08 -24.66 -32.31
CA LYS A 223 -1.89 -25.89 -32.46
C LYS A 223 -1.10 -27.07 -33.04
N ARG A 224 0.06 -26.81 -33.67
CA ARG A 224 0.93 -27.85 -34.24
C ARG A 224 1.94 -28.39 -33.22
N MET A 225 2.09 -27.72 -32.07
CA MET A 225 3.01 -28.17 -31.03
C MET A 225 2.39 -29.31 -30.23
N GLN A 226 3.21 -30.32 -29.91
CA GLN A 226 2.79 -31.44 -29.08
C GLN A 226 2.60 -30.95 -27.64
N PRO A 227 1.47 -31.23 -26.98
CA PRO A 227 1.30 -30.95 -25.56
C PRO A 227 2.31 -31.76 -24.74
N VAL A 228 2.98 -31.10 -23.80
CA VAL A 228 3.96 -31.72 -22.90
C VAL A 228 3.54 -31.46 -21.45
N GLY A 229 3.76 -32.43 -20.57
CA GLY A 229 3.46 -32.28 -19.15
C GLY A 229 4.36 -31.23 -18.49
N ILE A 230 3.81 -30.44 -17.56
CA ILE A 230 4.57 -29.40 -16.86
C ILE A 230 5.78 -29.97 -16.09
N ALA A 231 5.68 -31.21 -15.59
CA ALA A 231 6.79 -31.88 -14.92
C ALA A 231 7.97 -32.13 -15.89
N ASP A 232 7.69 -32.54 -17.13
CA ASP A 232 8.73 -32.76 -18.14
C ASP A 232 9.37 -31.43 -18.57
N VAL A 233 8.58 -30.36 -18.67
CA VAL A 233 9.10 -29.01 -18.91
C VAL A 233 10.05 -28.60 -17.78
N LEU A 234 9.67 -28.79 -16.52
CA LEU A 234 10.54 -28.45 -15.38
C LEU A 234 11.79 -29.34 -15.32
N ARG A 235 11.71 -30.62 -15.70
CA ARG A 235 12.90 -31.49 -15.84
C ARG A 235 13.84 -30.99 -16.91
N TYR A 236 13.31 -30.54 -18.05
CA TYR A 236 14.11 -29.93 -19.10
C TYR A 236 14.79 -28.65 -18.59
N VAL A 237 14.03 -27.75 -17.93
CA VAL A 237 14.59 -26.52 -17.34
C VAL A 237 15.68 -26.85 -16.32
N GLU A 238 15.49 -27.86 -15.45
CA GLU A 238 16.54 -28.28 -14.52
C GLU A 238 17.79 -28.79 -15.24
N ARG A 239 17.63 -29.56 -16.33
CA ARG A 239 18.78 -30.04 -17.11
C ARG A 239 19.59 -28.90 -17.72
N GLU A 240 18.92 -27.86 -18.22
CA GLU A 240 19.56 -26.75 -18.91
C GLU A 240 20.10 -25.68 -17.94
N THR A 241 19.46 -25.48 -16.78
CA THR A 241 19.80 -24.37 -15.87
C THR A 241 20.40 -24.82 -14.53
N GLY A 242 20.07 -26.02 -14.06
CA GLY A 242 20.50 -26.53 -12.75
C GLY A 242 19.92 -25.75 -11.55
N PHE A 243 18.75 -25.10 -11.70
CA PHE A 243 18.15 -24.24 -10.69
C PHE A 243 17.89 -24.95 -9.35
N MET A 244 17.69 -26.26 -9.34
CA MET A 244 17.44 -27.03 -8.11
C MET A 244 18.64 -27.08 -7.17
N LYS A 245 19.85 -26.74 -7.64
CA LYS A 245 21.02 -26.56 -6.76
C LYS A 245 20.81 -25.44 -5.74
N CYS A 246 19.95 -24.46 -6.02
CA CYS A 246 19.60 -23.39 -5.09
C CYS A 246 18.65 -23.87 -3.98
N LEU A 247 17.90 -24.95 -4.22
CA LEU A 247 17.00 -25.56 -3.24
C LEU A 247 17.80 -26.37 -2.23
N THR A 248 18.50 -25.67 -1.35
CA THR A 248 19.41 -26.25 -0.35
C THR A 248 18.68 -26.61 0.94
N HIS A 249 19.15 -27.68 1.59
CA HIS A 249 18.64 -28.11 2.88
C HIS A 249 18.86 -27.02 3.95
N VAL A 250 17.91 -26.84 4.87
CA VAL A 250 17.95 -25.80 5.93
C VAL A 250 19.15 -25.94 6.87
N LEU A 251 19.59 -27.18 7.11
CA LEU A 251 20.82 -27.46 7.84
C LEU A 251 22.02 -27.50 6.89
N PRO A 252 23.13 -26.79 7.19
CA PRO A 252 24.32 -26.70 6.33
C PRO A 252 25.14 -28.01 6.22
N ILE A 253 24.67 -29.10 6.83
CA ILE A 253 25.37 -30.37 6.90
C ILE A 253 24.45 -31.46 6.36
N GLN A 254 24.50 -31.68 5.05
CA GLN A 254 24.30 -32.99 4.44
C GLN A 254 24.82 -32.97 3.00
N LYS A 255 26.02 -33.52 2.81
CA LYS A 255 26.45 -34.05 1.51
C LYS A 255 25.76 -35.41 1.31
N GLN A 256 24.46 -35.40 1.06
CA GLN A 256 23.81 -36.55 0.42
C GLN A 256 23.32 -36.07 -0.94
N GLY A 257 23.63 -36.87 -1.96
CA GLY A 257 23.38 -36.54 -3.36
C GLY A 257 21.92 -36.20 -3.64
N PHE A 258 21.65 -35.63 -4.81
CA PHE A 258 20.34 -35.22 -5.34
C PHE A 258 19.26 -36.34 -5.28
N THR A 259 18.76 -36.69 -4.10
CA THR A 259 17.81 -37.80 -3.89
C THR A 259 16.35 -37.38 -3.93
N HIS A 260 16.06 -36.07 -4.06
CA HIS A 260 14.71 -35.53 -3.94
C HIS A 260 14.23 -34.73 -5.17
N GLN A 261 14.84 -34.89 -6.34
CA GLN A 261 14.46 -34.10 -7.53
C GLN A 261 12.96 -34.23 -7.85
N ASP A 262 12.43 -35.46 -7.87
CA ASP A 262 11.02 -35.73 -8.15
C ASP A 262 10.09 -35.17 -7.06
N ASP A 263 10.53 -35.26 -5.80
CA ASP A 263 9.78 -34.73 -4.66
C ASP A 263 9.71 -33.20 -4.74
N LEU A 264 10.82 -32.54 -5.05
CA LEU A 264 10.89 -31.08 -5.21
C LEU A 264 10.03 -30.62 -6.39
N LEU A 265 10.07 -31.31 -7.54
CA LEU A 265 9.19 -31.04 -8.66
C LEU A 265 7.71 -31.15 -8.27
N ALA A 266 7.35 -32.23 -7.58
CA ALA A 266 5.99 -32.44 -7.11
C ALA A 266 5.55 -31.31 -6.16
N ILE A 267 6.40 -30.91 -5.21
CA ILE A 267 6.13 -29.83 -4.26
C ILE A 267 5.94 -28.48 -4.98
N LEU A 268 6.83 -28.14 -5.94
CA LEU A 268 6.73 -26.91 -6.71
C LEU A 268 5.42 -26.83 -7.51
N ILE A 269 5.08 -27.91 -8.22
CA ILE A 269 3.83 -28.00 -8.98
C ILE A 269 2.62 -27.92 -8.04
N ALA A 270 2.66 -28.62 -6.90
CA ALA A 270 1.59 -28.63 -5.92
C ALA A 270 1.30 -27.22 -5.38
N ASN A 271 2.34 -26.47 -5.06
CA ASN A 271 2.23 -25.12 -4.53
C ASN A 271 1.80 -24.12 -5.62
N ALA A 272 2.39 -24.19 -6.82
CA ALA A 272 2.02 -23.32 -7.95
C ALA A 272 0.56 -23.51 -8.41
N THR A 273 0.01 -24.72 -8.25
CA THR A 273 -1.38 -25.05 -8.60
C THR A 273 -2.38 -24.89 -7.45
N HIS A 274 -1.96 -24.31 -6.32
CA HIS A 274 -2.77 -24.11 -5.11
C HIS A 274 -3.37 -25.42 -4.52
N ARG A 275 -2.82 -26.59 -4.85
CA ARG A 275 -3.21 -27.88 -4.26
C ARG A 275 -2.46 -28.20 -2.97
N GLY A 276 -1.23 -27.70 -2.86
CA GLY A 276 -0.30 -27.99 -1.77
C GLY A 276 0.09 -29.46 -1.69
N VAL A 277 1.03 -29.77 -0.80
CA VAL A 277 1.58 -31.14 -0.66
C VAL A 277 0.54 -32.18 -0.24
N TYR A 278 -0.52 -31.78 0.48
CA TYR A 278 -1.64 -32.66 0.81
C TYR A 278 -2.40 -33.12 -0.43
N GLY A 279 -2.79 -32.18 -1.30
CA GLY A 279 -3.48 -32.52 -2.54
C GLY A 279 -2.60 -33.31 -3.51
N MET A 280 -1.29 -33.08 -3.50
CA MET A 280 -0.34 -33.85 -4.30
C MET A 280 -0.20 -35.30 -3.80
N ALA A 281 -0.07 -35.50 -2.49
CA ALA A 281 0.04 -36.84 -1.90
C ALA A 281 -1.18 -37.74 -2.19
N GLN A 282 -2.37 -37.15 -2.39
CA GLN A 282 -3.57 -37.91 -2.76
C GLN A 282 -3.56 -38.46 -4.20
N ILE A 283 -2.73 -37.89 -5.08
CA ILE A 283 -2.70 -38.22 -6.51
C ILE A 283 -1.34 -38.78 -6.96
N SER A 284 -0.41 -39.01 -6.03
CA SER A 284 0.93 -39.52 -6.30
C SER A 284 1.28 -40.71 -5.40
N ASP A 285 2.43 -41.33 -5.67
CA ASP A 285 3.01 -42.43 -4.88
C ASP A 285 3.82 -41.94 -3.65
N ARG A 286 3.59 -40.69 -3.21
CA ARG A 286 4.34 -40.04 -2.12
C ARG A 286 3.41 -39.76 -0.95
N SER A 287 3.87 -40.06 0.27
CA SER A 287 3.09 -39.72 1.47
C SER A 287 3.12 -38.23 1.76
N TYR A 288 2.09 -37.76 2.45
CA TYR A 288 2.00 -36.36 2.89
C TYR A 288 3.16 -36.01 3.84
N GLU A 289 3.48 -36.90 4.79
CA GLU A 289 4.55 -36.69 5.77
C GLU A 289 5.91 -36.51 5.08
N HIS A 290 6.17 -37.30 4.03
CA HIS A 290 7.39 -37.21 3.24
C HIS A 290 7.47 -35.87 2.50
N LEU A 291 6.46 -35.52 1.70
CA LEU A 291 6.45 -34.26 0.94
C LEU A 291 6.48 -33.04 1.86
N SER A 292 5.78 -33.08 3.00
CA SER A 292 5.80 -32.01 3.99
C SER A 292 7.18 -31.83 4.62
N THR A 293 7.89 -32.94 4.90
CA THR A 293 9.25 -32.90 5.46
C THR A 293 10.23 -32.33 4.44
N VAL A 294 10.18 -32.79 3.19
CA VAL A 294 11.03 -32.26 2.10
C VAL A 294 10.73 -30.77 1.88
N GLN A 295 9.45 -30.36 1.83
CA GLN A 295 9.09 -28.96 1.67
C GLN A 295 9.68 -28.09 2.78
N ALA A 296 9.50 -28.48 4.04
CA ALA A 296 9.99 -27.72 5.20
C ALA A 296 11.51 -27.56 5.19
N ASN A 297 12.24 -28.56 4.68
CA ASN A 297 13.69 -28.56 4.69
C ASN A 297 14.33 -27.84 3.50
N TYR A 298 13.67 -27.77 2.34
CA TYR A 298 14.28 -27.30 1.09
C TYR A 298 13.61 -26.08 0.44
N ILE A 299 12.30 -25.88 0.64
CA ILE A 299 11.54 -24.81 -0.01
C ILE A 299 11.36 -23.64 0.96
N ARG A 300 12.03 -22.53 0.67
CA ARG A 300 11.95 -21.28 1.44
C ARG A 300 11.92 -20.09 0.46
N PRO A 301 11.42 -18.92 0.88
CA PRO A 301 11.40 -17.74 0.02
C PRO A 301 12.77 -17.44 -0.61
N GLU A 302 13.86 -17.59 0.15
CA GLU A 302 15.22 -17.32 -0.32
C GLU A 302 15.64 -18.33 -1.39
N THR A 303 15.43 -19.64 -1.15
CA THR A 303 15.82 -20.67 -2.12
C THR A 303 14.97 -20.63 -3.39
N LEU A 304 13.69 -20.26 -3.28
CA LEU A 304 12.81 -20.04 -4.43
C LEU A 304 13.22 -18.82 -5.24
N HIS A 305 13.65 -17.74 -4.57
CA HIS A 305 14.12 -16.53 -5.23
C HIS A 305 15.40 -16.81 -6.02
N ASP A 306 16.39 -17.45 -5.39
CA ASP A 306 17.65 -17.84 -6.04
C ASP A 306 17.41 -18.79 -7.23
N ALA A 307 16.51 -19.76 -7.08
CA ALA A 307 16.11 -20.66 -8.16
C ALA A 307 15.43 -19.90 -9.31
N SER A 308 14.56 -18.94 -8.99
CA SER A 308 13.87 -18.11 -10.00
C SER A 308 14.86 -17.26 -10.78
N ASP A 309 15.86 -16.69 -10.11
CA ASP A 309 16.90 -15.88 -10.77
C ASP A 309 17.74 -16.72 -11.73
N VAL A 310 18.13 -17.94 -11.35
CA VAL A 310 18.85 -18.86 -12.24
C VAL A 310 18.03 -19.13 -13.51
N ILE A 311 16.74 -19.39 -13.39
CA ILE A 311 15.85 -19.60 -14.54
C ILE A 311 15.73 -18.32 -15.37
N ASN A 312 15.46 -17.19 -14.73
CA ASN A 312 15.29 -15.89 -15.40
C ASN A 312 16.55 -15.51 -16.20
N ASN A 313 17.73 -15.62 -15.60
CA ASN A 313 19.00 -15.27 -16.24
C ASN A 313 19.29 -16.21 -17.43
N ALA A 314 19.02 -17.51 -17.29
CA ALA A 314 19.15 -18.46 -18.39
C ALA A 314 18.18 -18.15 -19.55
N VAL A 315 16.94 -17.75 -19.23
CA VAL A 315 15.95 -17.32 -20.23
C VAL A 315 16.39 -16.05 -20.94
N ALA A 316 16.95 -15.07 -20.21
CA ALA A 316 17.44 -13.81 -20.77
C ALA A 316 18.65 -14.00 -21.71
N ALA A 317 19.46 -15.03 -21.47
CA ALA A 317 20.59 -15.39 -22.33
C ALA A 317 20.16 -15.96 -23.69
N LEU A 318 18.89 -16.39 -23.85
CA LEU A 318 18.40 -16.91 -25.11
C LEU A 318 18.29 -15.79 -26.16
N PRO A 319 18.74 -16.02 -27.42
CA PRO A 319 18.66 -15.00 -28.48
C PRO A 319 17.23 -14.48 -28.73
N ILE A 320 16.22 -15.32 -28.48
CA ILE A 320 14.82 -14.95 -28.69
C ILE A 320 14.29 -13.93 -27.66
N PHE A 321 14.94 -13.79 -26.50
CA PHE A 321 14.43 -12.95 -25.41
C PHE A 321 14.23 -11.49 -25.85
N ARG A 322 15.20 -10.94 -26.59
CA ARG A 322 15.16 -9.56 -27.10
C ARG A 322 14.03 -9.32 -28.10
N HIS A 323 13.58 -10.36 -28.80
CA HIS A 323 12.47 -10.24 -29.77
C HIS A 323 11.10 -10.10 -29.11
N TYR A 324 11.00 -10.31 -27.80
CA TYR A 324 9.77 -10.03 -27.04
C TYR A 324 9.69 -8.59 -26.52
N HIS A 325 10.74 -7.78 -26.70
CA HIS A 325 10.71 -6.38 -26.28
C HIS A 325 9.62 -5.62 -27.04
N ILE A 326 8.87 -4.79 -26.32
CA ILE A 326 7.82 -3.96 -26.92
C ILE A 326 8.43 -2.85 -27.78
N GLN A 327 9.58 -2.31 -27.34
CA GLN A 327 10.36 -1.30 -28.03
C GLN A 327 11.75 -1.86 -28.31
N GLU A 328 12.29 -1.53 -29.47
CA GLU A 328 13.66 -1.90 -29.82
C GLU A 328 14.62 -1.28 -28.79
N ASP A 329 15.55 -2.08 -28.29
CA ASP A 329 16.56 -1.70 -27.28
C ASP A 329 16.05 -1.26 -25.89
N GLN A 330 14.77 -1.43 -25.55
CA GLN A 330 14.27 -1.18 -24.19
C GLN A 330 13.50 -2.37 -23.63
N LEU A 331 13.89 -2.79 -22.43
CA LEU A 331 13.17 -3.81 -21.69
C LEU A 331 12.04 -3.17 -20.88
N HIS A 332 10.81 -3.52 -21.25
CA HIS A 332 9.60 -3.06 -20.58
C HIS A 332 9.14 -4.10 -19.53
N ALA A 333 9.03 -3.66 -18.28
CA ALA A 333 8.43 -4.45 -17.20
C ALA A 333 7.06 -3.91 -16.77
N SER A 334 6.25 -4.79 -16.19
CA SER A 334 4.95 -4.47 -15.62
C SER A 334 4.90 -4.94 -14.18
N ALA A 335 4.36 -4.09 -13.30
CA ALA A 335 4.03 -4.44 -11.93
C ALA A 335 2.50 -4.43 -11.74
N ASP A 336 1.96 -5.55 -11.29
CA ASP A 336 0.51 -5.72 -11.07
C ASP A 336 0.19 -6.58 -9.84
N GLY A 337 -0.87 -6.21 -9.13
CA GLY A 337 -1.32 -6.83 -7.88
C GLY A 337 -2.48 -7.80 -8.07
N GLN A 338 -2.17 -9.09 -8.27
CA GLN A 338 -3.19 -10.14 -8.40
C GLN A 338 -3.86 -10.47 -7.06
N LYS A 339 -5.19 -10.62 -7.05
CA LYS A 339 -5.98 -10.88 -5.84
C LYS A 339 -6.25 -12.37 -5.66
N PHE A 340 -5.90 -12.90 -4.49
CA PHE A 340 -6.11 -14.30 -4.13
C PHE A 340 -6.93 -14.39 -2.85
N GLU A 341 -8.09 -15.02 -2.93
CA GLU A 341 -8.90 -15.34 -1.76
C GLU A 341 -8.20 -16.43 -0.92
N THR A 342 -8.30 -16.32 0.41
CA THR A 342 -7.74 -17.33 1.31
C THR A 342 -8.55 -17.46 2.59
N HIS A 343 -8.64 -18.68 3.10
CA HIS A 343 -9.24 -18.95 4.42
C HIS A 343 -8.24 -18.77 5.56
N LEU A 344 -6.93 -18.77 5.27
CA LEU A 344 -5.87 -18.69 6.27
C LEU A 344 -5.85 -17.31 6.94
N GLU A 345 -5.66 -17.29 8.25
CA GLU A 345 -5.52 -16.04 9.01
C GLU A 345 -4.04 -15.69 9.14
N THR A 346 -3.58 -14.73 8.35
CA THR A 346 -2.21 -14.23 8.44
C THR A 346 -2.21 -12.73 8.70
N PHE A 347 -1.08 -12.20 9.17
CA PHE A 347 -0.89 -10.77 9.37
C PHE A 347 -1.15 -9.92 8.10
N LYS A 348 -1.06 -10.50 6.89
CA LYS A 348 -1.36 -9.85 5.61
C LYS A 348 -2.79 -10.09 5.11
N THR A 349 -3.49 -11.07 5.64
CA THR A 349 -4.84 -11.41 5.16
C THR A 349 -5.83 -10.32 5.57
N ARG A 350 -6.64 -9.86 4.62
CA ARG A 350 -7.59 -8.75 4.84
C ARG A 350 -8.93 -9.04 4.18
N TYR A 351 -10.01 -8.69 4.88
CA TYR A 351 -11.34 -8.66 4.29
C TYR A 351 -11.43 -7.53 3.26
N SER A 352 -12.07 -7.80 2.12
CA SER A 352 -12.30 -6.78 1.10
C SER A 352 -13.61 -7.07 0.36
N SER A 353 -14.60 -6.21 0.57
CA SER A 353 -15.88 -6.27 -0.16
C SER A 353 -15.73 -6.07 -1.66
N LYS A 354 -14.74 -5.27 -2.08
CA LYS A 354 -14.45 -5.02 -3.50
C LYS A 354 -13.94 -6.27 -4.22
N TYR A 355 -13.05 -7.04 -3.59
CA TYR A 355 -12.33 -8.13 -4.26
C TYR A 355 -12.82 -9.53 -3.88
N PHE A 356 -13.32 -9.72 -2.66
CA PHE A 356 -13.66 -11.04 -2.10
C PHE A 356 -15.08 -11.08 -1.49
N GLY A 357 -15.89 -10.04 -1.65
CA GLY A 357 -17.21 -9.96 -1.01
C GLY A 357 -17.12 -9.99 0.51
N THR A 358 -17.72 -11.00 1.15
CA THR A 358 -17.63 -11.17 2.62
C THR A 358 -16.36 -11.88 3.08
N ASN A 359 -15.53 -12.33 2.14
CA ASN A 359 -14.36 -13.13 2.42
C ASN A 359 -13.09 -12.27 2.53
N LYS A 360 -11.98 -12.95 2.80
CA LYS A 360 -10.67 -12.35 3.01
C LYS A 360 -9.67 -12.92 2.02
N GLY A 361 -8.62 -12.17 1.78
CA GLY A 361 -7.59 -12.57 0.85
C GLY A 361 -6.36 -11.70 0.92
N ILE A 362 -5.42 -12.00 0.05
CA ILE A 362 -4.14 -11.34 -0.10
C ILE A 362 -3.99 -10.81 -1.53
N THR A 363 -3.04 -9.90 -1.70
CA THR A 363 -2.60 -9.43 -3.01
C THR A 363 -1.18 -9.92 -3.25
N ALA A 364 -0.93 -10.58 -4.37
CA ALA A 364 0.41 -10.88 -4.84
C ALA A 364 0.82 -9.85 -5.89
N MET A 365 1.72 -8.95 -5.51
CA MET A 365 2.37 -8.05 -6.44
C MET A 365 3.42 -8.82 -7.21
N THR A 366 3.39 -8.77 -8.54
CA THR A 366 4.40 -9.42 -9.39
C THR A 366 5.04 -8.40 -10.32
N LEU A 367 6.35 -8.50 -10.50
CA LEU A 367 7.13 -7.76 -11.48
C LEU A 367 7.49 -8.72 -12.61
N VAL A 368 7.00 -8.42 -13.80
CA VAL A 368 7.20 -9.27 -14.98
C VAL A 368 7.83 -8.44 -16.08
N ALA A 369 8.87 -8.97 -16.72
CA ALA A 369 9.45 -8.40 -17.94
C ALA A 369 9.42 -9.45 -19.05
N ASN A 370 8.85 -9.11 -20.20
CA ASN A 370 8.50 -10.06 -21.26
C ASN A 370 7.64 -11.23 -20.71
N HIS A 371 8.25 -12.40 -20.54
CA HIS A 371 7.65 -13.62 -19.98
C HIS A 371 8.34 -14.10 -18.69
N SER A 372 9.30 -13.34 -18.18
CA SER A 372 10.08 -13.66 -16.98
C SER A 372 9.47 -12.98 -15.75
N ALA A 373 9.17 -13.76 -14.72
CA ALA A 373 8.70 -13.26 -13.43
C ALA A 373 9.93 -12.90 -12.58
N LEU A 374 10.28 -11.62 -12.55
CA LEU A 374 11.52 -11.13 -11.96
C LEU A 374 11.46 -11.11 -10.43
N ASN A 375 10.33 -10.66 -9.88
CA ASN A 375 10.17 -10.52 -8.45
C ASN A 375 8.69 -10.56 -8.05
N ALA A 376 8.41 -10.90 -6.79
CA ALA A 376 7.07 -10.90 -6.26
C ALA A 376 7.02 -10.54 -4.77
N ARG A 377 5.95 -9.88 -4.35
CA ARG A 377 5.71 -9.54 -2.94
C ARG A 377 4.24 -9.73 -2.58
N ILE A 378 3.99 -10.43 -1.48
CA ILE A 378 2.65 -10.53 -0.91
C ILE A 378 2.37 -9.28 -0.07
N ILE A 379 1.22 -8.65 -0.30
CA ILE A 379 0.71 -7.51 0.48
C ILE A 379 -0.75 -7.78 0.87
N GLY A 380 -1.25 -7.02 1.83
CA GLY A 380 -2.65 -7.01 2.23
C GLY A 380 -3.52 -6.33 1.18
N SER A 381 -4.74 -6.83 1.03
CA SER A 381 -5.66 -6.36 -0.02
C SER A 381 -6.25 -4.96 0.23
N ASN A 382 -5.93 -4.35 1.37
CA ASN A 382 -6.24 -2.95 1.70
C ASN A 382 -5.03 -2.02 1.54
N GLU A 383 -3.84 -2.57 1.28
CA GLU A 383 -2.61 -1.79 1.08
C GLU A 383 -2.58 -1.25 -0.36
N HIS A 384 -2.05 -0.04 -0.52
CA HIS A 384 -2.00 0.61 -1.83
C HIS A 384 -0.79 0.09 -2.62
N GLU A 385 -1.04 -0.41 -3.83
CA GLU A 385 -0.04 -1.13 -4.63
C GLU A 385 1.18 -0.28 -4.97
N SER A 386 0.95 1.01 -5.26
CA SER A 386 2.01 1.94 -5.62
C SER A 386 3.14 2.04 -4.57
N HIS A 387 2.86 1.77 -3.29
CA HIS A 387 3.86 1.85 -2.22
C HIS A 387 4.96 0.79 -2.33
N TYR A 388 4.72 -0.31 -3.07
CA TYR A 388 5.65 -1.43 -3.15
C TYR A 388 6.40 -1.51 -4.48
N ILE A 389 6.06 -0.66 -5.45
CA ILE A 389 6.62 -0.71 -6.80
C ILE A 389 8.13 -0.48 -6.78
N TYR A 390 8.57 0.56 -6.07
CA TYR A 390 10.00 0.89 -5.96
C TYR A 390 10.78 -0.27 -5.34
N ASP A 391 10.31 -0.76 -4.18
CA ASP A 391 10.93 -1.89 -3.48
C ASP A 391 11.01 -3.13 -4.39
N LEU A 392 9.97 -3.42 -5.16
CA LEU A 392 9.91 -4.60 -6.02
C LEU A 392 10.95 -4.54 -7.16
N LEU A 393 11.20 -3.34 -7.70
CA LEU A 393 12.26 -3.12 -8.68
C LEU A 393 13.65 -3.18 -8.05
N GLN A 394 13.86 -2.53 -6.90
CA GLN A 394 15.18 -2.48 -6.27
C GLN A 394 15.61 -3.82 -5.66
N SER A 395 14.65 -4.63 -5.19
CA SER A 395 14.93 -5.97 -4.69
C SER A 395 15.01 -7.04 -5.78
N ASN A 396 14.95 -6.66 -7.06
CA ASN A 396 15.20 -7.59 -8.16
C ASN A 396 16.70 -7.94 -8.26
N SER A 397 17.07 -9.14 -7.83
CA SER A 397 18.44 -9.65 -7.89
C SER A 397 18.82 -10.30 -9.22
N SER A 398 17.86 -10.59 -10.11
CA SER A 398 18.16 -11.12 -11.44
C SER A 398 19.02 -10.17 -12.28
N GLU A 399 19.70 -10.71 -13.30
CA GLU A 399 20.48 -9.94 -14.28
C GLU A 399 19.59 -9.11 -15.22
N ILE A 400 18.29 -9.42 -15.24
CA ILE A 400 17.30 -8.72 -16.06
C ILE A 400 16.95 -7.39 -15.38
N LYS A 401 17.48 -6.27 -15.89
CA LYS A 401 17.17 -4.92 -15.40
C LYS A 401 16.22 -4.20 -16.37
N PRO A 402 14.95 -3.95 -15.98
CA PRO A 402 14.02 -3.20 -16.82
C PRO A 402 14.44 -1.74 -17.01
N ASP A 403 14.20 -1.17 -18.19
CA ASP A 403 14.39 0.25 -18.48
C ASP A 403 13.10 1.05 -18.21
N VAL A 404 11.96 0.43 -18.52
CA VAL A 404 10.63 1.03 -18.44
C VAL A 404 9.76 0.18 -17.52
N LEU A 405 8.98 0.85 -16.66
CA LEU A 405 8.00 0.19 -15.81
C LEU A 405 6.59 0.74 -16.08
N SER A 406 5.64 -0.17 -16.28
CA SER A 406 4.22 0.14 -16.27
C SER A 406 3.50 -0.48 -15.07
N THR A 407 2.41 0.18 -14.69
CA THR A 407 1.41 -0.33 -13.76
C THR A 407 0.04 0.22 -14.16
N ASP A 408 -1.03 -0.26 -13.56
CA ASP A 408 -2.37 0.24 -13.83
C ASP A 408 -2.60 1.63 -13.17
N THR A 409 -3.82 2.15 -13.24
CA THR A 409 -4.13 3.46 -12.64
C THR A 409 -4.02 3.46 -11.11
N HIS A 410 -4.31 2.33 -10.45
CA HIS A 410 -4.20 2.21 -8.99
C HIS A 410 -2.75 2.07 -8.52
N GLY A 411 -1.83 1.64 -9.38
CA GLY A 411 -0.40 1.62 -9.10
C GLY A 411 0.30 2.99 -9.20
N VAL A 412 -0.40 4.07 -9.58
CA VAL A 412 0.21 5.38 -9.76
C VAL A 412 0.43 6.11 -8.43
N ASN A 413 1.61 6.72 -8.29
CA ASN A 413 1.97 7.60 -7.19
C ASN A 413 2.92 8.68 -7.70
N HIS A 414 2.67 9.96 -7.37
CA HIS A 414 3.52 11.08 -7.76
C HIS A 414 4.96 10.93 -7.23
N VAL A 415 5.12 10.34 -6.05
CA VAL A 415 6.45 10.07 -5.47
C VAL A 415 7.21 9.05 -6.31
N ASN A 416 6.53 8.04 -6.87
CA ASN A 416 7.17 7.04 -7.73
C ASN A 416 7.69 7.64 -9.03
N PHE A 417 7.03 8.66 -9.60
CA PHE A 417 7.58 9.35 -10.78
C PHE A 417 8.95 9.95 -10.50
N ALA A 418 9.14 10.56 -9.33
CA ALA A 418 10.43 11.12 -8.93
C ALA A 418 11.43 10.01 -8.58
N LEU A 419 11.08 9.06 -7.71
CA LEU A 419 11.99 8.03 -7.24
C LEU A 419 12.50 7.11 -8.36
N LEU A 420 11.59 6.65 -9.22
CA LEU A 420 11.96 5.78 -10.34
C LEU A 420 12.86 6.51 -11.33
N ASP A 421 12.54 7.77 -11.64
CA ASP A 421 13.37 8.59 -12.51
C ASP A 421 14.75 8.83 -11.90
N LEU A 422 14.86 9.15 -10.61
CA LEU A 422 16.16 9.33 -9.94
C LEU A 422 17.00 8.04 -9.95
N CYS A 423 16.35 6.88 -9.94
CA CYS A 423 16.99 5.56 -10.05
C CYS A 423 17.23 5.09 -11.49
N GLY A 424 16.95 5.92 -12.50
CA GLY A 424 17.23 5.63 -13.91
C GLY A 424 16.11 4.90 -14.66
N TYR A 425 14.99 4.60 -14.01
CA TYR A 425 13.84 3.95 -14.64
C TYR A 425 12.90 4.97 -15.28
N SER A 426 12.28 4.60 -16.39
CA SER A 426 11.17 5.36 -16.97
C SER A 426 9.82 4.81 -16.48
N PHE A 427 9.07 5.62 -15.75
CA PHE A 427 7.73 5.22 -15.29
C PHE A 427 6.66 5.60 -16.31
N ALA A 428 6.00 4.59 -16.88
CA ALA A 428 5.00 4.72 -17.94
C ALA A 428 3.68 4.06 -17.53
N PRO A 429 2.91 4.66 -16.59
CA PRO A 429 1.67 4.06 -16.11
C PRO A 429 0.58 4.01 -17.18
N ARG A 430 -0.24 2.96 -17.11
CA ARG A 430 -1.37 2.74 -18.01
C ARG A 430 -2.65 3.30 -17.39
N TYR A 431 -3.02 4.51 -17.81
CA TYR A 431 -4.26 5.15 -17.37
C TYR A 431 -5.49 4.56 -18.07
N ALA A 432 -6.44 4.06 -17.27
CA ALA A 432 -7.72 3.56 -17.79
C ALA A 432 -8.55 4.70 -18.42
N GLN A 433 -8.52 5.88 -17.80
CA GLN A 433 -9.18 7.12 -18.27
C GLN A 433 -8.14 8.16 -18.65
N PHE A 434 -7.28 7.82 -19.63
CA PHE A 434 -6.15 8.66 -20.06
C PHE A 434 -6.53 10.13 -20.29
N SER A 435 -7.62 10.40 -21.03
CA SER A 435 -8.05 11.77 -21.31
C SER A 435 -8.42 12.57 -20.04
N SER A 436 -8.98 11.93 -19.02
CA SER A 436 -9.30 12.62 -17.76
C SER A 436 -8.01 13.03 -17.05
N VAL A 437 -7.08 12.08 -16.92
CA VAL A 437 -5.81 12.30 -16.23
C VAL A 437 -5.00 13.41 -16.90
N ILE A 438 -4.94 13.41 -18.24
CA ILE A 438 -4.23 14.45 -18.97
C ILE A 438 -4.86 15.83 -18.75
N ASN A 439 -6.18 15.96 -18.78
CA ASN A 439 -6.86 17.25 -18.54
C ASN A 439 -6.74 17.75 -17.08
N ASP A 440 -6.51 16.83 -16.13
CA ASP A 440 -6.28 17.21 -14.74
C ASP A 440 -4.82 17.66 -14.50
N LEU A 441 -3.88 17.18 -15.32
CA LEU A 441 -2.45 17.49 -15.24
C LEU A 441 -2.06 18.74 -16.04
N PHE A 442 -2.74 19.02 -17.16
CA PHE A 442 -2.47 20.11 -18.11
C PHE A 442 -3.75 20.86 -18.45
#